data_AF-A0A6J7GYG1-F1
#
_entry.id   AF-A0A6J7GYG1-F1
#
_cell.length_a   1.000
_cell.length_b   1.000
_cell.length_c   1.000
_cell.angle_alpha   90.00
_cell.angle_beta   90.00
_cell.angle_gamma   90.00
#
_symmetry.space_group_name_H-M   'P 1'
#
loop_
_entity.id
_entity.type
_entity.pdbx_description
1 polymer ?
#
loop_
_entity_poly.entity_id
_entity_poly.type
_entity_poly.pdbx_seq_one_letter_code
_entity_poly.pdbx_strand_id
1 'polypeptide(L)'
;MNHVSMARRVTAHAQWELKLLIRNGEQLLLTFVIPVVLLLALGFTKLSTQSIDAAVPTVFAVSILATCFTSLAIGTGFERRSGALRFLGTTPLSRLDLVFGKLIATGLLTLSSIIAVAITGTFLDWRPSASGLALALIVGVLSATVWVSWALVIAGYFRAEAVLAIANGLFLVLMIFGGVVIATSRMPNLLAHMVDLLPSAAMANGLRDALQLNSVPVFAVIVLAVWALIGIWMAKRVFRWEP
;
A
#
# COMPACT_ATOMS: atom_id res chain seq x y z
N MET A 1 -16.94 -13.33 32.09
CA MET A 1 -16.45 -13.33 30.69
C MET A 1 -15.45 -12.20 30.54
N ASN A 2 -14.15 -12.50 30.48
CA ASN A 2 -13.13 -11.45 30.37
C ASN A 2 -13.25 -10.78 28.99
N HIS A 3 -13.66 -9.51 28.96
CA HIS A 3 -13.67 -8.71 27.75
C HIS A 3 -12.22 -8.51 27.27
N VAL A 4 -11.78 -9.35 26.34
CA VAL A 4 -10.48 -9.17 25.67
C VAL A 4 -10.49 -7.79 25.00
N SER A 5 -9.54 -6.93 25.33
CA SER A 5 -9.47 -5.57 24.79
C SER A 5 -9.31 -5.56 23.27
N MET A 6 -9.83 -4.52 22.61
CA MET A 6 -9.73 -4.36 21.15
C MET A 6 -8.28 -4.47 20.66
N ALA A 7 -7.35 -3.81 21.35
CA ALA A 7 -5.93 -3.86 21.02
C ALA A 7 -5.40 -5.30 20.97
N ARG A 8 -5.76 -6.15 21.95
CA ARG A 8 -5.31 -7.54 21.98
C ARG A 8 -5.93 -8.40 20.87
N ARG A 9 -7.17 -8.12 20.46
CA ARG A 9 -7.81 -8.82 19.33
C ARG A 9 -7.18 -8.42 18.00
N VAL A 10 -6.94 -7.12 17.80
CA VAL A 10 -6.26 -6.56 16.62
C VAL A 10 -4.85 -7.11 16.48
N THR A 11 -4.05 -7.11 17.56
CA THR A 11 -2.68 -7.62 17.50
C THR A 11 -2.62 -9.12 17.25
N ALA A 12 -3.50 -9.90 17.89
CA ALA A 12 -3.59 -11.34 17.64
C ALA A 12 -3.96 -11.65 16.18
N HIS A 13 -4.92 -10.91 15.61
CA HIS A 13 -5.29 -11.08 14.21
C HIS A 13 -4.16 -10.64 13.27
N ALA A 14 -3.51 -9.51 13.53
CA ALA A 14 -2.37 -9.04 12.76
C ALA A 14 -1.22 -10.06 12.75
N GLN A 15 -0.91 -10.67 13.90
CA GLN A 15 0.11 -11.71 14.00
C GLN A 15 -0.25 -12.96 13.19
N TRP A 16 -1.52 -13.37 13.22
CA TRP A 16 -2.01 -14.51 12.45
C TRP A 16 -1.93 -14.24 10.94
N GLU A 17 -2.44 -13.09 10.49
CA GLU A 17 -2.35 -12.63 9.09
C GLU A 17 -0.90 -12.55 8.61
N LEU A 18 -0.03 -11.90 9.39
CA LEU A 18 1.39 -11.77 9.06
C LEU A 18 2.06 -13.15 8.94
N LYS A 19 1.73 -14.09 9.82
CA LYS A 19 2.26 -15.45 9.76
C LYS A 19 1.80 -16.20 8.51
N LEU A 20 0.57 -15.98 8.05
CA LEU A 20 0.09 -16.54 6.78
C LEU A 20 0.83 -15.95 5.59
N LEU A 21 0.98 -14.61 5.57
CA LEU A 21 1.70 -13.90 4.50
C LEU A 21 3.16 -14.36 4.40
N ILE A 22 3.85 -14.52 5.55
CA ILE A 22 5.25 -14.98 5.57
C ILE A 22 5.39 -16.44 5.16
N ARG A 23 4.39 -17.28 5.45
CA ARG A 23 4.40 -18.69 5.04
C ARG A 23 4.09 -18.89 3.56
N ASN A 24 3.50 -17.91 2.90
CA ASN A 24 3.31 -17.93 1.46
C ASN A 24 4.60 -17.47 0.75
N GLY A 25 5.58 -18.38 0.70
CA GLY A 25 6.92 -18.10 0.19
C GLY A 25 6.93 -17.56 -1.25
N GLU A 26 6.02 -18.01 -2.11
CA GLU A 26 5.90 -17.52 -3.49
C GLU A 26 5.49 -16.04 -3.52
N GLN A 27 4.40 -15.70 -2.82
CA GLN A 27 3.93 -14.31 -2.76
C GLN A 27 4.95 -13.41 -2.06
N LEU A 28 5.60 -13.90 -1.01
CA LEU A 28 6.67 -13.17 -0.33
C LEU A 28 7.85 -12.94 -1.25
N LEU A 29 8.30 -13.96 -1.99
CA LEU A 29 9.38 -13.81 -2.96
C LEU A 29 9.03 -12.73 -3.99
N LEU A 30 7.84 -12.79 -4.60
CA LEU A 30 7.42 -11.78 -5.59
C LEU A 30 7.31 -10.36 -5.00
N THR A 31 6.80 -10.25 -3.76
CA THR A 31 6.63 -8.97 -3.05
C THR A 31 7.95 -8.23 -2.80
N PHE A 32 9.06 -8.97 -2.62
CA PHE A 32 10.38 -8.39 -2.38
C PHE A 32 11.22 -8.33 -3.65
N VAL A 33 11.20 -9.38 -4.46
CA VAL A 33 12.02 -9.50 -5.67
C VAL A 33 11.60 -8.48 -6.70
N ILE A 34 10.30 -8.27 -6.95
CA ILE A 34 9.85 -7.35 -7.99
C ILE A 34 10.34 -5.90 -7.72
N PRO A 35 10.14 -5.31 -6.52
CA PRO A 35 10.65 -3.97 -6.25
C PRO A 35 12.17 -3.86 -6.29
N VAL A 36 12.90 -4.85 -5.76
CA VAL A 36 14.36 -4.85 -5.77
C VAL A 36 14.89 -4.94 -7.20
N VAL A 37 14.37 -5.86 -8.00
CA VAL A 37 14.74 -6.00 -9.42
C VAL A 37 14.36 -4.75 -10.21
N LEU A 38 13.20 -4.15 -9.93
CA LEU A 38 12.80 -2.89 -10.55
C LEU A 38 13.80 -1.77 -10.23
N LEU A 39 14.22 -1.62 -8.98
CA LEU A 39 15.23 -0.62 -8.60
C LEU A 39 16.57 -0.89 -9.27
N LEU A 40 17.03 -2.15 -9.27
CA LEU A 40 18.28 -2.55 -9.94
C LEU A 40 18.20 -2.29 -11.44
N ALA A 41 17.07 -2.58 -12.08
CA ALA A 41 16.86 -2.29 -13.49
C ALA A 41 16.94 -0.79 -13.75
N LEU A 42 16.25 0.04 -12.97
CA LEU A 42 16.30 1.49 -13.11
C LEU A 42 17.70 2.08 -12.82
N GLY A 43 18.48 1.43 -11.94
CA GLY A 43 19.79 1.92 -11.54
C GLY A 43 20.94 1.50 -12.45
N PHE A 44 20.93 0.28 -12.97
CA PHE A 44 22.04 -0.26 -13.77
C PHE A 44 21.81 -0.15 -15.28
N THR A 45 20.58 0.00 -15.74
CA THR A 45 20.29 0.06 -17.17
C THR A 45 20.09 1.50 -17.64
N LYS A 46 20.33 1.74 -18.94
CA LYS A 46 19.94 3.00 -19.60
C LYS A 46 18.42 3.09 -19.84
N LEU A 47 17.59 2.25 -19.20
CA LEU A 47 16.13 2.32 -19.31
C LEU A 47 15.58 3.63 -18.74
N SER A 48 16.34 4.29 -17.86
CA SER A 48 15.99 5.58 -17.28
C SER A 48 17.20 6.50 -17.29
N THR A 49 16.98 7.78 -17.62
CA THR A 49 17.96 8.85 -17.37
C THR A 49 17.82 9.43 -15.97
N GLN A 50 16.87 8.92 -15.16
CA GLN A 50 16.63 9.40 -13.81
C GLN A 50 17.72 8.90 -12.86
N SER A 51 18.12 9.75 -11.92
CA SER A 51 19.00 9.37 -10.82
C SER A 51 18.33 8.34 -9.91
N ILE A 52 19.15 7.60 -9.16
CA ILE A 52 18.67 6.69 -8.11
C ILE A 52 17.77 7.43 -7.09
N ASP A 53 18.11 8.68 -6.75
CA ASP A 53 17.30 9.53 -5.86
C ASP A 53 15.87 9.77 -6.38
N ALA A 54 15.66 9.71 -7.70
CA ALA A 54 14.34 9.78 -8.32
C ALA A 54 13.66 8.41 -8.51
N ALA A 55 14.45 7.34 -8.64
CA ALA A 55 13.93 5.98 -8.77
C ALA A 55 13.38 5.45 -7.44
N VAL A 56 14.08 5.64 -6.31
CA VAL A 56 13.70 5.05 -5.01
C VAL A 56 12.29 5.45 -4.55
N PRO A 57 11.88 6.73 -4.55
CA PRO A 57 10.52 7.11 -4.15
C PRO A 57 9.44 6.46 -5.04
N THR A 58 9.74 6.31 -6.33
CA THR A 58 8.84 5.65 -7.29
C THR A 58 8.72 4.17 -6.95
N VAL A 59 9.82 3.48 -6.67
CA VAL A 59 9.79 2.06 -6.27
C VAL A 59 9.08 1.88 -4.92
N PHE A 60 9.24 2.79 -3.96
CA PHE A 60 8.47 2.75 -2.70
C PHE A 60 6.96 2.86 -2.95
N ALA A 61 6.54 3.79 -3.81
CA ALA A 61 5.14 3.94 -4.20
C ALA A 61 4.60 2.67 -4.88
N VAL A 62 5.39 2.06 -5.77
CA VAL A 62 5.06 0.78 -6.41
C VAL A 62 4.89 -0.33 -5.38
N SER A 63 5.84 -0.46 -4.44
CA SER A 63 5.77 -1.46 -3.36
C SER A 63 4.48 -1.30 -2.56
N ILE A 64 4.16 -0.08 -2.12
CA ILE A 64 2.94 0.18 -1.33
C ILE A 64 1.68 -0.19 -2.13
N LEU A 65 1.56 0.22 -3.39
CA LEU A 65 0.41 -0.11 -4.23
C LEU A 65 0.29 -1.61 -4.53
N ALA A 66 1.42 -2.28 -4.78
CA ALA A 66 1.42 -3.71 -5.07
C ALA A 66 0.98 -4.54 -3.84
N THR A 67 1.44 -4.16 -2.64
CA THR A 67 1.18 -4.92 -1.40
C THR A 67 -0.10 -4.51 -0.70
N CYS A 68 -0.26 -3.22 -0.38
CA CYS A 68 -1.36 -2.70 0.42
C CYS A 68 -2.67 -2.64 -0.35
N PHE A 69 -2.60 -2.50 -1.68
CA PHE A 69 -3.78 -2.50 -2.53
C PHE A 69 -3.96 -3.82 -3.26
N THR A 70 -3.10 -4.12 -4.24
CA THR A 70 -3.36 -5.18 -5.22
C THR A 70 -3.37 -6.57 -4.59
N SER A 71 -2.27 -6.93 -3.92
CA SER A 71 -2.13 -8.24 -3.26
C SER A 71 -3.16 -8.45 -2.18
N LEU A 72 -3.41 -7.44 -1.35
CA LEU A 72 -4.40 -7.52 -0.27
C LEU A 72 -5.83 -7.67 -0.80
N ALA A 73 -6.22 -6.89 -1.82
CA ALA A 73 -7.55 -6.96 -2.41
C ALA A 73 -7.81 -8.37 -2.97
N ILE A 74 -6.87 -8.88 -3.78
CA ILE A 74 -6.95 -10.21 -4.40
C ILE A 74 -7.02 -11.29 -3.32
N GLY A 75 -6.06 -11.30 -2.38
CA GLY A 75 -6.01 -12.28 -1.30
C GLY A 75 -7.29 -12.30 -0.48
N THR A 76 -7.77 -11.13 -0.06
CA THR A 76 -9.01 -11.01 0.72
C THR A 76 -10.25 -11.44 -0.10
N GLY A 77 -10.27 -11.15 -1.40
CA GLY A 77 -11.34 -11.59 -2.30
C GLY A 77 -11.42 -13.12 -2.38
N PHE A 78 -10.27 -13.79 -2.49
CA PHE A 78 -10.20 -15.25 -2.49
C PHE A 78 -10.46 -15.87 -1.10
N GLU A 79 -10.04 -15.25 -0.01
CA GLU A 79 -10.41 -15.63 1.36
C GLU A 79 -11.93 -15.58 1.58
N ARG A 80 -12.60 -14.58 1.01
CA ARG A 80 -14.06 -14.48 1.05
C ARG A 80 -14.70 -15.62 0.26
N ARG A 81 -14.18 -15.91 -0.93
CA ARG A 81 -14.68 -17.00 -1.78
C ARG A 81 -14.48 -18.38 -1.15
N SER A 82 -13.37 -18.61 -0.46
CA SER A 82 -13.08 -19.89 0.22
C SER A 82 -13.87 -20.09 1.52
N GLY A 83 -14.57 -19.07 2.00
CA GLY A 83 -15.32 -19.12 3.26
C GLY A 83 -14.45 -18.95 4.51
N ALA A 84 -13.16 -18.66 4.37
CA ALA A 84 -12.25 -18.42 5.50
C ALA A 84 -12.76 -17.28 6.40
N LEU A 85 -13.37 -16.25 5.80
CA LEU A 85 -13.97 -15.14 6.55
C LEU A 85 -15.17 -15.57 7.42
N ARG A 86 -15.91 -16.62 7.04
CA ARG A 86 -17.03 -17.13 7.86
C ARG A 86 -16.51 -17.73 9.16
N PHE A 87 -15.38 -18.43 9.11
CA PHE A 87 -14.73 -18.97 10.30
C PHE A 87 -14.28 -17.84 11.24
N LEU A 88 -13.67 -16.78 10.72
CA LEU A 88 -13.29 -15.61 11.52
C LEU A 88 -14.51 -14.93 12.17
N GLY A 89 -15.66 -14.93 11.50
CA GLY A 89 -16.93 -14.42 12.04
C GLY A 89 -17.47 -15.18 13.26
N THR A 90 -17.00 -16.41 13.51
CA THR A 90 -17.33 -17.19 14.73
C THR A 90 -16.45 -16.86 15.94
N THR A 91 -15.43 -16.02 15.75
CA THR A 91 -14.51 -15.57 16.79
C THR A 91 -14.98 -14.21 17.35
N PRO A 92 -14.45 -13.73 18.50
CA PRO A 92 -14.81 -12.39 19.02
C PRO A 92 -14.24 -11.21 18.20
N LEU A 93 -13.80 -11.44 16.96
CA LEU A 93 -13.28 -10.40 16.07
C LEU A 93 -14.42 -9.50 15.55
N SER A 94 -14.27 -8.20 15.77
CA SER A 94 -15.12 -7.21 15.11
C SER A 94 -14.65 -6.95 13.67
N ARG A 95 -15.52 -6.37 12.83
CA ARG A 95 -15.14 -5.95 11.47
C ARG A 95 -14.01 -4.92 11.47
N LEU A 96 -13.98 -4.04 12.47
CA LEU A 96 -12.90 -3.07 12.64
C LEU A 96 -11.61 -3.76 13.06
N ASP A 97 -11.70 -4.81 13.89
CA ASP A 97 -10.52 -5.57 14.31
C ASP A 97 -9.86 -6.25 13.10
N LEU A 98 -10.67 -6.73 12.15
CA LEU A 98 -10.21 -7.29 10.88
C LEU A 98 -9.49 -6.24 10.02
N VAL A 99 -10.11 -5.06 9.83
CA VAL A 99 -9.51 -3.96 9.04
C VAL A 99 -8.16 -3.55 9.63
N PHE A 100 -8.10 -3.30 10.94
CA PHE A 100 -6.85 -2.89 11.59
C PHE A 100 -5.82 -4.01 11.64
N GLY A 101 -6.24 -5.26 11.82
CA GLY A 101 -5.31 -6.40 11.82
C GLY A 101 -4.68 -6.61 10.43
N LYS A 102 -5.47 -6.55 9.36
CA LYS A 102 -4.95 -6.60 7.97
C LYS A 102 -4.07 -5.39 7.66
N LEU A 103 -4.43 -4.19 8.12
CA LEU A 103 -3.58 -2.99 7.98
C LEU A 103 -2.22 -3.16 8.64
N ILE A 104 -2.17 -3.65 9.88
CA ILE A 104 -0.90 -3.86 10.59
C ILE A 104 -0.08 -4.95 9.91
N ALA A 105 -0.68 -6.09 9.57
CA ALA A 105 0.02 -7.21 8.95
C ALA A 105 0.61 -6.82 7.57
N THR A 106 -0.20 -6.23 6.70
CA THR A 106 0.26 -5.79 5.38
C THR A 106 1.19 -4.59 5.45
N GLY A 107 0.99 -3.68 6.42
CA GLY A 107 1.89 -2.56 6.68
C GLY A 107 3.28 -3.04 7.08
N LEU A 108 3.40 -4.03 7.97
CA LEU A 108 4.69 -4.62 8.36
C LEU A 108 5.38 -5.34 7.19
N LEU A 109 4.62 -6.06 6.36
CA LEU A 109 5.17 -6.70 5.15
C LEU A 109 5.69 -5.64 4.16
N THR A 110 4.91 -4.59 3.95
CA THR A 110 5.26 -3.48 3.05
C THR A 110 6.48 -2.72 3.56
N LEU A 111 6.54 -2.44 4.86
CA LEU A 111 7.70 -1.82 5.49
C LEU A 111 8.97 -2.67 5.28
N SER A 112 8.84 -3.99 5.40
CA SER A 112 9.95 -4.91 5.15
C SER A 112 10.42 -4.86 3.69
N SER A 113 9.50 -4.78 2.73
CA SER A 113 9.83 -4.59 1.30
C SER A 113 10.51 -3.24 1.05
N ILE A 114 10.00 -2.15 1.65
CA ILE A 114 10.62 -0.82 1.59
C ILE A 114 12.04 -0.83 2.16
N ILE A 115 12.27 -1.51 3.28
CA ILE A 115 13.62 -1.66 3.87
C ILE A 115 14.55 -2.39 2.90
N ALA A 116 14.08 -3.47 2.24
CA ALA A 116 14.88 -4.18 1.25
C ALA A 116 15.25 -3.29 0.05
N VAL A 117 14.29 -2.48 -0.43
CA VAL A 117 14.53 -1.49 -1.49
C VAL A 117 15.50 -0.40 -1.01
N ALA A 118 15.36 0.08 0.22
CA ALA A 118 16.26 1.07 0.82
C ALA A 118 17.71 0.56 0.89
N ILE A 119 17.91 -0.66 1.38
CA ILE A 119 19.22 -1.34 1.44
C ILE A 119 19.80 -1.49 0.03
N THR A 120 18.97 -1.90 -0.94
CA THR A 120 19.40 -1.99 -2.34
C THR A 120 19.82 -0.61 -2.87
N GLY A 121 19.05 0.43 -2.58
CA GLY A 121 19.36 1.81 -2.96
C GLY A 121 20.70 2.29 -2.40
N THR A 122 21.04 1.95 -1.15
CA THR A 122 22.33 2.36 -0.57
C THR A 122 23.53 1.73 -1.27
N PHE A 123 23.37 0.53 -1.85
CA PHE A 123 24.41 -0.07 -2.72
C PHE A 123 24.52 0.61 -4.09
N LEU A 124 23.50 1.38 -4.48
CA LEU A 124 23.44 2.19 -5.71
C LEU A 124 23.74 3.67 -5.44
N ASP A 125 24.47 3.97 -4.36
CA ASP A 125 24.81 5.33 -3.92
C ASP A 125 23.61 6.24 -3.53
N TRP A 126 22.44 5.67 -3.22
CA TRP A 126 21.34 6.43 -2.63
C TRP A 126 21.67 6.86 -1.19
N ARG A 127 21.60 8.17 -0.92
CA ARG A 127 21.93 8.75 0.40
C ARG A 127 20.82 9.65 0.92
N PRO A 128 19.73 9.08 1.48
CA PRO A 128 18.64 9.88 2.02
C PRO A 128 19.02 10.53 3.34
N SER A 129 18.40 11.66 3.66
CA SER A 129 18.51 12.23 5.01
C SER A 129 17.62 11.48 6.01
N ALA A 130 18.01 11.48 7.28
CA ALA A 130 17.19 10.89 8.35
C ALA A 130 15.81 11.57 8.47
N SER A 131 15.76 12.89 8.27
CA SER A 131 14.50 13.64 8.28
C SER A 131 13.59 13.25 7.11
N GLY A 132 14.15 13.04 5.92
CA GLY A 132 13.42 12.59 4.74
C GLY A 132 12.87 11.18 4.90
N LEU A 133 13.64 10.27 5.50
CA LEU A 133 13.16 8.92 5.84
C LEU A 133 12.02 8.94 6.85
N ALA A 134 12.09 9.79 7.88
CA ALA A 134 11.03 9.93 8.87
C ALA A 134 9.73 10.47 8.23
N LEU A 135 9.84 11.47 7.36
CA LEU A 135 8.71 12.01 6.60
C LEU A 135 8.13 10.97 5.62
N ALA A 136 8.98 10.23 4.92
CA ALA A 136 8.56 9.17 4.01
C ALA A 136 7.83 8.04 4.77
N LEU A 137 8.24 7.73 6.00
CA LEU A 137 7.53 6.79 6.86
C LEU A 137 6.12 7.28 7.20
N ILE A 138 5.95 8.56 7.54
CA ILE A 138 4.63 9.15 7.82
C ILE A 138 3.72 9.06 6.58
N VAL A 139 4.24 9.45 5.41
CA VAL A 139 3.51 9.35 4.14
C VAL A 139 3.18 7.89 3.82
N GLY A 140 4.13 6.98 4.04
CA GLY A 140 3.96 5.54 3.82
C GLY A 140 2.87 4.93 4.69
N VAL A 141 2.79 5.29 5.98
CA VAL A 141 1.74 4.82 6.90
C VAL A 141 0.36 5.34 6.49
N LEU A 142 0.26 6.63 6.14
CA LEU A 142 -0.99 7.19 5.63
C LEU A 142 -1.42 6.50 4.34
N SER A 143 -0.48 6.31 3.41
CA SER A 143 -0.74 5.66 2.13
C SER A 143 -1.16 4.21 2.29
N ALA A 144 -0.49 3.44 3.16
CA ALA A 144 -0.89 2.08 3.51
C ALA A 144 -2.32 2.04 4.06
N THR A 145 -2.68 2.99 4.92
CA THR A 145 -4.04 3.11 5.46
C THR A 145 -5.08 3.34 4.36
N VAL A 146 -4.81 4.27 3.43
CA VAL A 146 -5.66 4.49 2.25
C VAL A 146 -5.81 3.19 1.46
N TRP A 147 -4.71 2.64 0.98
CA TRP A 147 -4.72 1.52 0.04
C TRP A 147 -5.31 0.24 0.62
N VAL A 148 -5.00 -0.06 1.88
CA VAL A 148 -5.62 -1.20 2.59
C VAL A 148 -7.12 -1.00 2.70
N SER A 149 -7.59 0.18 3.09
CA SER A 149 -9.01 0.42 3.25
C SER A 149 -9.78 0.24 1.94
N TRP A 150 -9.24 0.75 0.83
CA TRP A 150 -9.83 0.59 -0.51
C TRP A 150 -9.72 -0.83 -1.05
N ALA A 151 -8.64 -1.56 -0.75
CA ALA A 151 -8.52 -2.98 -1.05
C ALA A 151 -9.65 -3.79 -0.41
N LEU A 152 -9.95 -3.51 0.87
CA LEU A 152 -11.02 -4.18 1.60
C LEU A 152 -12.41 -3.78 1.11
N VAL A 153 -12.61 -2.55 0.64
CA VAL A 153 -13.86 -2.14 -0.03
C VAL A 153 -14.10 -2.97 -1.29
N ILE A 154 -13.10 -3.08 -2.17
CA ILE A 154 -13.22 -3.83 -3.43
C ILE A 154 -13.42 -5.32 -3.14
N ALA A 155 -12.61 -5.89 -2.25
CA ALA A 155 -12.70 -7.30 -1.86
C ALA A 155 -14.04 -7.66 -1.20
N GLY A 156 -14.62 -6.71 -0.45
CA GLY A 156 -15.92 -6.88 0.19
C GLY A 156 -17.11 -6.75 -0.77
N TYR A 157 -16.99 -5.94 -1.83
CA TYR A 157 -18.10 -5.66 -2.75
C TYR A 157 -18.15 -6.62 -3.95
N PHE A 158 -17.00 -6.97 -4.53
CA PHE A 158 -16.94 -7.72 -5.79
C PHE A 158 -16.60 -9.20 -5.58
N ARG A 159 -16.95 -10.05 -6.55
CA ARG A 159 -16.52 -11.47 -6.59
C ARG A 159 -15.00 -11.56 -6.78
N ALA A 160 -14.36 -12.61 -6.27
CA ALA A 160 -12.90 -12.76 -6.29
C ALA A 160 -12.29 -12.58 -7.70
N GLU A 161 -12.94 -13.09 -8.73
CA GLU A 161 -12.51 -12.96 -10.13
C GLU A 161 -12.57 -11.51 -10.62
N ALA A 162 -13.61 -10.78 -10.23
CA ALA A 162 -13.74 -9.35 -10.54
C ALA A 162 -12.74 -8.51 -9.74
N VAL A 163 -12.47 -8.86 -8.48
CA VAL A 163 -11.43 -8.23 -7.66
C VAL A 163 -10.06 -8.39 -8.33
N LEU A 164 -9.75 -9.57 -8.86
CA LEU A 164 -8.50 -9.83 -9.59
C LEU A 164 -8.34 -8.91 -10.81
N ALA A 165 -9.40 -8.76 -11.61
CA ALA A 165 -9.37 -7.87 -12.77
C ALA A 165 -9.28 -6.38 -12.36
N ILE A 166 -10.10 -5.95 -11.41
CA ILE A 166 -10.18 -4.56 -10.96
C ILE A 166 -8.87 -4.13 -10.29
N ALA A 167 -8.31 -4.96 -9.40
CA ALA A 167 -7.11 -4.62 -8.66
C ALA A 167 -5.90 -4.42 -9.60
N ASN A 168 -5.68 -5.36 -10.52
CA ASN A 168 -4.59 -5.25 -11.50
C ASN A 168 -4.84 -4.13 -12.52
N GLY A 169 -6.08 -3.98 -13.01
CA GLY A 169 -6.43 -2.91 -13.93
C GLY A 169 -6.21 -1.53 -13.31
N LEU A 170 -6.67 -1.33 -12.07
CA LEU A 170 -6.47 -0.07 -11.36
C LEU A 170 -5.00 0.16 -11.03
N PHE A 171 -4.24 -0.87 -10.66
CA PHE A 171 -2.79 -0.76 -10.49
C PHE A 171 -2.13 -0.19 -11.74
N LEU A 172 -2.39 -0.77 -12.92
CA LEU A 172 -1.82 -0.29 -14.18
C LEU A 172 -2.26 1.13 -14.53
N VAL A 173 -3.55 1.45 -14.36
CA VAL A 173 -4.08 2.80 -14.61
C VAL A 173 -3.43 3.83 -13.69
N LEU A 174 -3.29 3.54 -12.40
CA LEU A 174 -2.67 4.45 -11.44
C LEU A 174 -1.16 4.58 -11.64
N MET A 175 -0.49 3.53 -12.11
CA MET A 175 0.92 3.58 -12.47
C MET A 175 1.18 4.61 -13.59
N ILE A 176 0.34 4.61 -14.63
CA ILE A 176 0.51 5.44 -15.82
C ILE A 176 -0.09 6.84 -15.61
N PHE A 177 -1.32 6.92 -15.13
CA PHE A 177 -2.11 8.15 -15.07
C PHE A 177 -2.29 8.70 -13.65
N GLY A 178 -1.98 7.92 -12.62
CA GLY A 178 -2.20 8.27 -11.22
C GLY A 178 -1.02 8.97 -10.55
N GLY A 179 -0.07 9.53 -11.31
CA GLY A 179 1.05 10.30 -10.75
C GLY A 179 2.18 9.47 -10.16
N VAL A 180 2.14 8.12 -10.25
CA VAL A 180 3.15 7.25 -9.62
C VAL A 180 4.48 7.30 -10.38
N VAL A 181 4.48 6.91 -11.66
CA VAL A 181 5.67 6.90 -12.51
C VAL A 181 5.98 8.29 -13.05
N ILE A 182 4.96 9.01 -13.52
CA ILE A 182 5.08 10.36 -14.08
C ILE A 182 4.66 11.36 -13.00
N ALA A 183 5.59 12.19 -12.53
CA ALA A 183 5.27 13.24 -11.58
C ALA A 183 4.27 14.25 -12.15
N THR A 184 3.32 14.72 -11.32
CA THR A 184 2.28 15.67 -11.76
C THR A 184 2.85 17.01 -12.20
N SER A 185 4.03 17.39 -11.69
CA SER A 185 4.79 18.56 -12.16
C SER A 185 5.22 18.51 -13.63
N ARG A 186 5.18 17.33 -14.27
CA ARG A 186 5.48 17.13 -15.69
C ARG A 186 4.22 17.05 -16.56
N MET A 187 3.04 17.18 -15.97
CA MET A 187 1.75 17.11 -16.67
C MET A 187 1.23 18.52 -17.02
N PRO A 188 0.36 18.65 -18.05
CA PRO A 188 -0.36 19.89 -18.28
C PRO A 188 -1.19 20.31 -17.07
N ASN A 189 -1.25 21.61 -16.77
CA ASN A 189 -1.83 22.14 -15.53
C ASN A 189 -3.20 21.54 -15.17
N LEU A 190 -4.14 21.46 -16.12
CA LEU A 190 -5.48 20.92 -15.82
C LEU A 190 -5.43 19.45 -15.38
N LEU A 191 -4.63 18.64 -16.07
CA LEU A 191 -4.47 17.22 -15.75
C LEU A 191 -3.76 17.04 -14.40
N ALA A 192 -2.73 17.85 -14.13
CA ALA A 192 -1.99 17.81 -12.86
C ALA A 192 -2.94 18.01 -11.66
N HIS A 193 -3.79 19.04 -11.69
CA HIS A 193 -4.71 19.33 -10.58
C HIS A 193 -5.72 18.20 -10.33
N MET A 194 -6.22 17.57 -11.39
CA MET A 194 -7.14 16.43 -11.25
C MET A 194 -6.43 15.21 -10.67
N VAL A 195 -5.21 14.93 -11.14
CA VAL A 195 -4.41 13.79 -10.68
C VAL A 195 -3.93 14.00 -9.24
N ASP A 196 -3.59 15.22 -8.83
CA ASP A 196 -3.17 15.54 -7.46
C ASP A 196 -4.26 15.28 -6.40
N LEU A 197 -5.54 15.21 -6.80
CA LEU A 197 -6.65 14.79 -5.92
C LEU A 197 -6.72 13.26 -5.72
N LEU A 198 -6.02 12.49 -6.54
CA LEU A 198 -5.94 11.03 -6.40
C LEU A 198 -4.96 10.67 -5.29
N PRO A 199 -5.26 9.64 -4.47
CA PRO A 199 -4.37 9.22 -3.39
C PRO A 199 -3.04 8.66 -3.91
N SER A 200 -3.00 8.16 -5.16
CA SER A 200 -1.77 7.67 -5.80
C SER A 200 -0.78 8.79 -6.08
N ALA A 201 -1.27 9.95 -6.53
CA ALA A 201 -0.43 11.10 -6.82
C ALA A 201 0.04 11.76 -5.51
N ALA A 202 -0.88 11.93 -4.55
CA ALA A 202 -0.54 12.44 -3.23
C ALA A 202 0.51 11.57 -2.53
N MET A 203 0.39 10.23 -2.60
CA MET A 203 1.41 9.30 -2.10
C MET A 203 2.74 9.49 -2.83
N ALA A 204 2.73 9.44 -4.17
CA ALA A 204 3.97 9.44 -4.96
C ALA A 204 4.73 10.78 -4.86
N ASN A 205 4.01 11.91 -4.86
CA ASN A 205 4.58 13.23 -4.66
C ASN A 205 5.05 13.42 -3.21
N GLY A 206 4.26 12.99 -2.22
CA GLY A 206 4.67 13.04 -0.82
C GLY A 206 5.94 12.24 -0.53
N LEU A 207 6.11 11.06 -1.14
CA LEU A 207 7.33 10.25 -1.03
C LEU A 207 8.53 10.91 -1.74
N ARG A 208 8.31 11.47 -2.94
CA ARG A 208 9.37 12.20 -3.68
C ARG A 208 9.86 13.40 -2.89
N ASP A 209 8.96 14.26 -2.44
CA ASP A 209 9.32 15.47 -1.70
C ASP A 209 9.94 15.14 -0.35
N ALA A 210 9.46 14.09 0.33
CA ALA A 210 10.05 13.64 1.59
C ALA A 210 11.51 13.22 1.40
N LEU A 211 11.78 12.41 0.38
CA LEU A 211 13.10 11.80 0.18
C LEU A 211 14.08 12.72 -0.56
N GLN A 212 13.60 13.66 -1.38
CA GLN A 212 14.44 14.56 -2.16
C GLN A 212 14.57 15.97 -1.55
N LEU A 213 13.48 16.48 -0.96
CA LEU A 213 13.38 17.86 -0.48
C LEU A 213 13.29 17.93 1.06
N ASN A 214 13.25 16.79 1.75
CA ASN A 214 13.05 16.73 3.21
C ASN A 214 11.80 17.50 3.68
N SER A 215 10.75 17.47 2.86
CA SER A 215 9.49 18.16 3.13
C SER A 215 8.31 17.31 2.66
N VAL A 216 7.11 17.54 3.19
CA VAL A 216 5.89 16.89 2.70
C VAL A 216 4.84 17.95 2.43
N PRO A 217 4.24 17.97 1.22
CA PRO A 217 3.15 18.88 0.93
C PRO A 217 1.97 18.62 1.87
N VAL A 218 1.54 19.67 2.59
CA VAL A 218 0.35 19.61 3.46
C VAL A 218 -0.87 19.12 2.68
N PHE A 219 -1.00 19.55 1.43
CA PHE A 219 -2.06 19.12 0.53
C PHE A 219 -2.09 17.59 0.33
N ALA A 220 -0.92 16.97 0.09
CA ALA A 220 -0.84 15.52 -0.08
C ALA A 220 -1.27 14.77 1.19
N VAL A 221 -0.89 15.27 2.37
CA VAL A 221 -1.32 14.71 3.66
C VAL A 221 -2.84 14.80 3.83
N ILE A 222 -3.43 15.94 3.49
CA ILE A 222 -4.89 16.14 3.56
C ILE A 222 -5.61 15.19 2.61
N VAL A 223 -5.16 15.08 1.36
CA VAL A 223 -5.75 14.17 0.35
C VAL A 223 -5.70 12.73 0.87
N LEU A 224 -4.54 12.26 1.34
CA LEU A 224 -4.41 10.91 1.89
C LEU A 224 -5.30 10.70 3.12
N ALA A 225 -5.36 11.66 4.05
CA ALA A 225 -6.21 11.57 5.23
C ALA A 225 -7.70 11.47 4.87
N VAL A 226 -8.18 12.29 3.93
CA VAL A 226 -9.58 12.27 3.46
C VAL A 226 -9.90 10.92 2.80
N TRP A 227 -9.05 10.44 1.89
CA TRP A 227 -9.25 9.14 1.23
C TRP A 227 -9.18 7.96 2.21
N ALA A 228 -8.34 8.04 3.24
CA ALA A 228 -8.25 7.03 4.29
C ALA A 228 -9.53 6.98 5.13
N LEU A 229 -10.04 8.15 5.55
CA LEU A 229 -11.29 8.24 6.32
C LEU A 229 -12.48 7.70 5.53
N ILE A 230 -12.60 8.09 4.26
CA ILE A 230 -13.66 7.60 3.36
C ILE A 230 -13.53 6.08 3.17
N GLY A 231 -12.32 5.59 2.87
CA GLY A 231 -12.07 4.17 2.64
C GLY A 231 -12.37 3.32 3.88
N ILE A 232 -11.93 3.74 5.07
CA ILE A 232 -12.22 3.03 6.34
C ILE A 232 -13.73 2.99 6.61
N TRP A 233 -14.42 4.12 6.40
CA TRP A 233 -15.86 4.21 6.58
C TRP A 233 -16.61 3.30 5.60
N MET A 234 -16.21 3.27 4.33
CA MET A 234 -16.78 2.39 3.31
C MET A 234 -16.49 0.91 3.61
N ALA A 235 -15.25 0.57 3.99
CA ALA A 235 -14.85 -0.79 4.32
C ALA A 235 -15.71 -1.35 5.46
N LYS A 236 -15.96 -0.54 6.50
CA LYS A 236 -16.85 -0.91 7.62
C LYS A 236 -18.27 -1.26 7.15
N ARG A 237 -18.79 -0.56 6.14
CA ARG A 237 -20.16 -0.75 5.63
C ARG A 237 -20.28 -1.93 4.67
N VAL A 238 -19.29 -2.11 3.80
CA VAL A 238 -19.31 -3.14 2.75
C VAL A 238 -18.94 -4.51 3.29
N PHE A 239 -18.02 -4.58 4.25
CA PHE A 239 -17.52 -5.86 4.73
C PHE A 239 -18.62 -6.64 5.48
N ARG A 240 -19.02 -7.77 4.90
CA ARG A 240 -19.94 -8.75 5.48
C ARG A 240 -19.19 -10.05 5.69
N TRP A 241 -19.49 -10.74 6.78
CA TRP A 241 -18.89 -12.05 7.10
C TRP A 241 -19.40 -13.16 6.16
N GLU A 242 -20.53 -12.91 5.49
CA GLU A 242 -21.13 -13.79 4.49
C GLU A 242 -21.08 -13.16 3.10
N PRO A 243 -20.90 -13.96 2.04
CA PRO A 243 -20.74 -13.46 0.68
C PRO A 243 -21.99 -12.83 0.06
#